data_AF-A0A7V1PV74-F1
#
_entry.id   AF-A0A7V1PV74-F1
#
_cell.length_a   1.000
_cell.length_b   1.000
_cell.length_c   1.000
_cell.angle_alpha   90.00
_cell.angle_beta   90.00
_cell.angle_gamma   90.00
#
_symmetry.space_group_name_H-M   'P 1'
#
loop_
_entity.id
_entity.type
_entity.pdbx_description
1 polymer ?
#
loop_
_entity_poly.entity_id
_entity_poly.type
_entity_poly.pdbx_seq_one_letter_code
_entity_poly.pdbx_strand_id
1 'polypeptide(L)'
;MHRRKYLSHLNKICVIALMVFVCGTNAYAQSTTIKLPTADNSSNFNISDNADVNLLNLFGDGGFYVLGNTNAGALPISGAGTRLMWYPYKGAFRAGSVMGTEWDDSSIGGYSTALGFNTTASGIYSVALGYQTTASGDYAFASGYQSSASYYATAMGTSTTASGIYSTALGHTATASGLYSVALGYTTTASGGNSTAMGSYASTNSQSGSFIIGDASTTTVTNASAANQMTMRFAGGYRLFSNSSATIGVEVASGGNSWSSISDSSKKENFKAADGEYFLRSLEKLKLGSWNYKAQKSGNVRHYGPMAQEIFHYFGHDGIGTIGNDTTLASADMDGIIFIALKALSERTAQLQTLKKELAGKSRELEALKEVVAGQGRTIGALRENLRGIQDALVALLKRGGEKEKLSVKK
;
A
#
# COMPACT_ATOMS: atom_id res chain seq x y z
N MET A 1 -62.92 -72.02 60.41
CA MET A 1 -62.98 -70.58 60.00
C MET A 1 -61.57 -70.02 60.10
N HIS A 2 -61.01 -69.16 59.23
CA HIS A 2 -61.26 -68.72 57.85
C HIS A 2 -59.85 -68.55 57.20
N ARG A 3 -59.47 -69.25 56.13
CA ARG A 3 -59.57 -68.89 54.69
C ARG A 3 -59.09 -67.47 54.27
N ARG A 4 -58.02 -67.46 53.43
CA ARG A 4 -57.72 -66.54 52.28
C ARG A 4 -57.56 -65.04 52.64
N LYS A 5 -56.59 -64.26 52.18
CA LYS A 5 -55.81 -64.10 50.92
C LYS A 5 -54.43 -63.49 51.29
N TYR A 6 -53.43 -63.26 50.43
CA TYR A 6 -53.22 -63.42 48.98
C TYR A 6 -51.73 -63.82 48.75
N LEU A 7 -51.39 -64.26 47.54
CA LEU A 7 -50.07 -64.03 46.93
C LEU A 7 -50.28 -63.06 45.76
N SER A 8 -49.45 -62.03 45.61
CA SER A 8 -49.21 -61.38 44.31
C SER A 8 -47.97 -60.49 44.36
N HIS A 9 -47.08 -60.66 43.37
CA HIS A 9 -45.86 -59.88 43.07
C HIS A 9 -44.52 -60.38 43.63
N LEU A 10 -44.19 -61.65 43.34
CA LEU A 10 -42.90 -61.89 42.70
C LEU A 10 -42.98 -61.32 41.27
N ASN A 11 -42.27 -60.22 40.99
CA ASN A 11 -41.51 -60.03 39.75
C ASN A 11 -40.83 -58.66 39.70
N LYS A 12 -39.54 -58.65 39.30
CA LYS A 12 -38.67 -57.46 39.08
C LYS A 12 -38.39 -56.68 40.38
N ILE A 13 -37.18 -56.62 40.90
CA ILE A 13 -35.96 -56.11 40.24
C ILE A 13 -34.73 -56.87 40.77
N CYS A 14 -33.76 -57.15 39.88
CA CYS A 14 -32.45 -57.65 40.27
C CYS A 14 -31.64 -56.50 40.89
N VAL A 15 -31.68 -56.38 42.21
CA VAL A 15 -30.81 -55.45 42.93
C VAL A 15 -29.41 -56.05 42.95
N ILE A 16 -28.55 -55.65 42.01
CA ILE A 16 -27.10 -55.81 42.14
C ILE A 16 -26.65 -54.82 43.21
N ALA A 17 -26.87 -55.19 44.47
CA ALA A 17 -26.25 -54.53 45.60
C ALA A 17 -24.76 -54.86 45.54
N LEU A 18 -23.93 -53.87 45.22
CA LEU A 18 -22.49 -53.95 45.41
C LEU A 18 -22.18 -53.89 46.91
N MET A 19 -22.60 -54.92 47.66
CA MET A 19 -22.21 -55.10 49.06
C MET A 19 -20.72 -55.44 49.10
N VAL A 20 -19.89 -54.43 49.30
CA VAL A 20 -18.49 -54.61 49.68
C VAL A 20 -18.47 -55.12 51.13
N PHE A 21 -18.44 -56.44 51.28
CA PHE A 21 -18.22 -57.08 52.58
C PHE A 21 -16.75 -56.85 52.98
N VAL A 22 -16.51 -55.92 53.90
CA VAL A 22 -15.18 -55.72 54.48
C VAL A 22 -14.95 -56.78 55.55
N CYS A 23 -14.12 -57.77 55.23
CA CYS A 23 -13.52 -58.66 56.21
C CYS A 23 -12.05 -58.92 55.84
N GLY A 24 -11.14 -58.76 56.81
CA GLY A 24 -9.79 -59.32 56.83
C GLY A 24 -8.94 -59.24 55.55
N THR A 25 -8.17 -58.15 55.41
CA THR A 25 -6.92 -58.06 54.62
C THR A 25 -6.94 -58.59 53.17
N ASN A 26 -6.92 -57.66 52.21
CA ASN A 26 -6.71 -57.83 50.76
C ASN A 26 -7.92 -58.29 49.93
N ALA A 27 -8.87 -57.39 49.70
CA ALA A 27 -9.82 -57.49 48.60
C ALA A 27 -9.32 -56.71 47.36
N TYR A 28 -8.53 -57.36 46.49
CA TYR A 28 -8.16 -56.80 45.19
C TYR A 28 -9.27 -57.03 44.14
N ALA A 29 -10.24 -56.12 44.10
CA ALA A 29 -11.23 -56.07 43.02
C ALA A 29 -10.66 -55.38 41.76
N GLN A 30 -9.64 -55.98 41.13
CA GLN A 30 -9.16 -55.50 39.83
C GLN A 30 -10.06 -55.98 38.68
N SER A 31 -11.21 -55.33 38.50
CA SER A 31 -11.77 -55.19 37.16
C SER A 31 -11.08 -54.01 36.48
N THR A 32 -10.21 -54.28 35.52
CA THR A 32 -9.50 -53.24 34.73
C THR A 32 -10.41 -52.55 33.71
N THR A 33 -11.71 -52.84 33.70
CA THR A 33 -12.68 -52.26 32.77
C THR A 33 -14.03 -52.10 33.46
N ILE A 34 -14.58 -50.89 33.43
CA ILE A 34 -16.00 -50.63 33.70
C ILE A 34 -16.71 -50.77 32.36
N LYS A 35 -17.47 -51.85 32.17
CA LYS A 35 -18.31 -52.01 30.98
C LYS A 35 -19.62 -51.26 31.19
N LEU A 36 -19.92 -50.30 30.32
CA LEU A 36 -21.25 -49.71 30.23
C LEU A 36 -22.25 -50.78 29.76
N PRO A 37 -23.54 -50.71 30.15
CA PRO A 37 -24.57 -51.58 29.59
C PRO A 37 -24.84 -51.18 28.12
N THR A 38 -24.22 -51.88 27.17
CA THR A 38 -24.33 -51.60 25.73
C THR A 38 -25.62 -52.15 25.09
N ALA A 39 -26.67 -52.39 25.88
CA ALA A 39 -27.90 -53.08 25.44
C ALA A 39 -29.06 -52.13 25.09
N ASP A 40 -29.00 -50.89 25.56
CA ASP A 40 -29.94 -49.82 25.21
C ASP A 40 -29.23 -48.46 25.19
N ASN A 41 -29.70 -47.54 24.35
CA ASN A 41 -29.20 -46.16 24.30
C ASN A 41 -29.71 -45.31 25.50
N SER A 42 -30.07 -45.94 26.61
CA SER A 42 -30.59 -45.28 27.83
C SER A 42 -29.72 -45.50 29.07
N SER A 43 -28.69 -46.34 28.97
CA SER A 43 -27.79 -46.68 30.07
C SER A 43 -26.59 -45.73 30.14
N ASN A 44 -26.60 -44.80 31.10
CA ASN A 44 -25.52 -43.84 31.34
C ASN A 44 -24.66 -44.24 32.56
N PHE A 45 -23.37 -43.92 32.53
CA PHE A 45 -22.52 -43.92 33.73
C PHE A 45 -22.37 -42.50 34.25
N ASN A 46 -22.78 -42.29 35.51
CA ASN A 46 -22.78 -40.98 36.14
C ASN A 46 -21.93 -41.01 37.42
N ILE A 47 -21.18 -39.93 37.67
CA ILE A 47 -20.59 -39.61 38.97
C ILE A 47 -21.32 -38.37 39.47
N SER A 48 -21.98 -38.45 40.62
CA SER A 48 -22.85 -37.40 41.15
C SER A 48 -22.32 -36.83 42.47
N ASP A 49 -22.75 -35.62 42.82
CA ASP A 49 -22.49 -35.03 44.14
C ASP A 49 -23.52 -35.48 45.20
N ASN A 50 -23.37 -34.96 46.43
CA ASN A 50 -24.26 -35.27 47.56
C ASN A 50 -25.70 -34.72 47.40
N ALA A 51 -26.00 -33.99 46.32
CA ALA A 51 -27.32 -33.50 45.97
C ALA A 51 -27.89 -34.20 44.72
N ASP A 52 -27.32 -35.36 44.36
CA ASP A 52 -27.63 -36.17 43.18
C ASP A 52 -27.44 -35.43 41.84
N VAL A 53 -26.61 -34.37 41.81
CA VAL A 53 -26.26 -33.68 40.56
C VAL A 53 -25.14 -34.45 39.86
N ASN A 54 -25.41 -34.98 38.67
CA ASN A 54 -24.43 -35.74 37.89
C ASN A 54 -23.30 -34.81 37.38
N LEU A 55 -22.13 -34.87 38.00
CA LEU A 55 -20.94 -34.07 37.68
C LEU A 55 -20.17 -34.58 36.46
N LEU A 56 -20.05 -35.90 36.28
CA LEU A 56 -19.57 -36.54 35.05
C LEU A 56 -20.66 -37.47 34.56
N ASN A 57 -21.02 -37.37 33.28
CA ASN A 57 -21.96 -38.28 32.63
C ASN A 57 -21.29 -38.82 31.37
N LEU A 58 -21.37 -40.13 31.18
CA LEU A 58 -20.96 -40.85 29.97
C LEU A 58 -22.19 -41.62 29.46
N PHE A 59 -22.71 -41.20 28.32
CA PHE A 59 -23.90 -41.75 27.69
C PHE A 59 -23.63 -43.13 27.07
N GLY A 60 -24.68 -43.94 26.91
CA GLY A 60 -24.59 -45.26 26.27
C GLY A 60 -24.10 -45.26 24.81
N ASP A 61 -24.18 -44.10 24.13
CA ASP A 61 -23.65 -43.87 22.78
C ASP A 61 -22.18 -43.39 22.74
N GLY A 62 -21.55 -43.19 23.92
CA GLY A 62 -20.16 -42.75 24.06
C GLY A 62 -19.96 -41.23 24.18
N GLY A 63 -21.01 -40.41 24.09
CA GLY A 63 -20.91 -38.99 24.41
C GLY A 63 -20.64 -38.75 25.90
N PHE A 64 -19.93 -37.68 26.27
CA PHE A 64 -19.74 -37.33 27.68
C PHE A 64 -19.80 -35.83 27.94
N TYR A 65 -20.12 -35.45 29.18
CA TYR A 65 -19.98 -34.07 29.65
C TYR A 65 -19.56 -34.03 31.13
N VAL A 66 -18.88 -32.94 31.50
CA VAL A 66 -18.50 -32.64 32.88
C VAL A 66 -19.14 -31.30 33.28
N LEU A 67 -19.86 -31.28 34.40
CA LEU A 67 -20.38 -30.07 35.00
C LEU A 67 -19.42 -29.51 36.05
N GLY A 68 -19.58 -28.23 36.34
CA GLY A 68 -18.89 -27.57 37.42
C GLY A 68 -19.40 -26.16 37.63
N ASN A 69 -19.40 -25.71 38.89
CA ASN A 69 -19.89 -24.39 39.25
C ASN A 69 -18.74 -23.36 39.23
N THR A 70 -18.94 -22.25 38.52
CA THR A 70 -18.04 -21.09 38.61
C THR A 70 -18.09 -20.50 40.01
N ASN A 71 -16.95 -19.98 40.48
CA ASN A 71 -16.76 -19.45 41.84
C ASN A 71 -16.92 -20.48 42.99
N ALA A 72 -16.92 -21.79 42.71
CA ALA A 72 -16.86 -22.84 43.74
C ALA A 72 -15.77 -23.90 43.47
N GLY A 73 -15.11 -24.36 44.54
CA GLY A 73 -14.07 -25.39 44.50
C GLY A 73 -12.62 -24.86 44.45
N ALA A 74 -11.67 -25.71 44.83
CA ALA A 74 -10.23 -25.44 44.75
C ALA A 74 -9.64 -25.88 43.39
N LEU A 75 -8.42 -25.45 43.09
CA LEU A 75 -7.63 -25.96 41.96
C LEU A 75 -7.49 -27.49 42.06
N PRO A 76 -7.85 -28.29 41.04
CA PRO A 76 -7.79 -29.75 41.13
C PRO A 76 -6.38 -30.32 41.36
N ILE A 77 -5.35 -29.71 40.75
CA ILE A 77 -3.94 -30.11 40.89
C ILE A 77 -3.01 -28.99 40.41
N SER A 78 -1.94 -28.73 41.16
CA SER A 78 -0.85 -27.79 40.87
C SER A 78 0.45 -28.49 40.44
N GLY A 79 1.43 -27.71 40.00
CA GLY A 79 2.79 -28.16 39.70
C GLY A 79 2.96 -28.88 38.35
N ALA A 80 4.13 -29.48 38.17
CA ALA A 80 4.53 -30.15 36.94
C ALA A 80 3.68 -31.40 36.62
N GLY A 81 3.59 -31.77 35.34
CA GLY A 81 3.03 -33.04 34.88
C GLY A 81 2.07 -32.92 33.69
N THR A 82 1.85 -34.05 33.01
CA THR A 82 0.91 -34.19 31.89
C THR A 82 -0.51 -34.45 32.42
N ARG A 83 -1.48 -33.63 32.00
CA ARG A 83 -2.88 -33.75 32.43
C ARG A 83 -3.87 -33.09 31.46
N LEU A 84 -5.10 -33.57 31.49
CA LEU A 84 -6.30 -32.82 31.08
C LEU A 84 -6.97 -32.37 32.37
N MET A 85 -7.28 -31.08 32.49
CA MET A 85 -7.88 -30.49 33.69
C MET A 85 -8.95 -29.49 33.29
N TRP A 86 -10.17 -29.76 33.74
CA TRP A 86 -11.24 -28.76 33.86
C TRP A 86 -11.16 -28.14 35.24
N TYR A 87 -11.16 -26.82 35.34
CA TYR A 87 -11.16 -26.10 36.62
C TYR A 87 -12.44 -25.25 36.74
N PRO A 88 -13.52 -25.82 37.34
CA PRO A 88 -14.83 -25.19 37.46
C PRO A 88 -14.84 -23.76 38.01
N TYR A 89 -14.14 -23.52 39.13
CA TYR A 89 -14.11 -22.22 39.81
C TYR A 89 -13.79 -21.07 38.85
N LYS A 90 -12.78 -21.27 37.99
CA LYS A 90 -12.35 -20.31 36.97
C LYS A 90 -12.98 -20.55 35.60
N GLY A 91 -13.80 -21.59 35.40
CA GLY A 91 -14.30 -21.97 34.07
C GLY A 91 -13.16 -22.24 33.07
N ALA A 92 -12.01 -22.73 33.55
CA ALA A 92 -10.77 -22.78 32.78
C ALA A 92 -10.44 -24.20 32.32
N PHE A 93 -9.96 -24.36 31.08
CA PHE A 93 -9.62 -25.65 30.48
C PHE A 93 -8.12 -25.77 30.20
N ARG A 94 -7.54 -26.93 30.51
CA ARG A 94 -6.12 -27.26 30.32
C ARG A 94 -5.97 -28.65 29.73
N ALA A 95 -5.08 -28.82 28.75
CA ALA A 95 -4.70 -30.15 28.25
C ALA A 95 -3.27 -30.15 27.69
N GLY A 96 -2.48 -31.17 28.03
CA GLY A 96 -1.07 -31.27 27.64
C GLY A 96 -0.17 -31.43 28.86
N SER A 97 0.99 -30.78 28.87
CA SER A 97 2.01 -30.97 29.93
C SER A 97 2.71 -29.67 30.34
N VAL A 98 3.05 -29.56 31.62
CA VAL A 98 3.78 -28.42 32.18
C VAL A 98 4.97 -28.89 33.02
N MET A 99 6.06 -28.13 33.04
CA MET A 99 7.28 -28.49 33.78
C MET A 99 7.41 -27.81 35.15
N GLY A 100 6.60 -26.80 35.45
CA GLY A 100 6.64 -26.06 36.70
C GLY A 100 5.26 -25.55 37.11
N THR A 101 5.15 -24.24 37.28
CA THR A 101 3.99 -23.56 37.87
C THR A 101 3.03 -22.97 36.82
N GLU A 102 3.17 -23.33 35.54
CA GLU A 102 2.39 -22.72 34.44
C GLU A 102 0.87 -22.91 34.59
N TRP A 103 0.44 -23.98 35.28
CA TRP A 103 -0.97 -24.25 35.65
C TRP A 103 -1.21 -24.27 37.17
N ASP A 104 -0.42 -23.50 37.92
CA ASP A 104 -0.78 -23.14 39.30
C ASP A 104 -1.89 -22.06 39.29
N ASP A 105 -2.58 -21.87 40.42
CA ASP A 105 -3.78 -21.03 40.44
C ASP A 105 -3.52 -19.60 39.94
N SER A 106 -2.41 -18.98 40.36
CA SER A 106 -1.98 -17.65 39.93
C SER A 106 -1.69 -17.53 38.43
N SER A 107 -1.43 -18.64 37.75
CA SER A 107 -1.14 -18.73 36.31
C SER A 107 -2.37 -19.12 35.47
N ILE A 108 -3.54 -19.26 36.10
CA ILE A 108 -4.82 -19.56 35.44
C ILE A 108 -5.76 -18.36 35.56
N GLY A 109 -6.08 -17.75 34.42
CA GLY A 109 -7.09 -16.70 34.33
C GLY A 109 -8.51 -17.26 34.30
N GLY A 110 -9.50 -16.43 34.67
CA GLY A 110 -10.92 -16.76 34.51
C GLY A 110 -11.27 -17.01 33.03
N TYR A 111 -12.05 -18.04 32.75
CA TYR A 111 -12.50 -18.47 31.42
C TYR A 111 -11.37 -18.72 30.41
N SER A 112 -10.16 -19.02 30.90
CA SER A 112 -8.96 -19.17 30.07
C SER A 112 -8.80 -20.60 29.52
N THR A 113 -8.16 -20.73 28.37
CA THR A 113 -7.80 -22.02 27.75
C THR A 113 -6.30 -22.11 27.53
N ALA A 114 -5.64 -23.18 27.99
CA ALA A 114 -4.24 -23.44 27.65
C ALA A 114 -4.02 -24.89 27.18
N LEU A 115 -3.51 -25.07 25.96
CA LEU A 115 -3.36 -26.39 25.32
C LEU A 115 -1.93 -26.58 24.78
N GLY A 116 -1.25 -27.65 25.19
CA GLY A 116 0.08 -28.00 24.69
C GLY A 116 1.13 -28.14 25.79
N PHE A 117 2.36 -27.69 25.54
CA PHE A 117 3.52 -27.87 26.41
C PHE A 117 3.98 -26.54 27.02
N ASN A 118 4.06 -26.44 28.34
CA ASN A 118 4.42 -25.23 29.09
C ASN A 118 3.62 -23.98 28.64
N THR A 119 2.32 -24.13 28.40
CA THR A 119 1.44 -23.03 27.97
C THR A 119 0.82 -22.32 29.18
N THR A 120 0.94 -20.99 29.24
CA THR A 120 0.40 -20.16 30.33
C THR A 120 -0.72 -19.26 29.81
N ALA A 121 -1.94 -19.41 30.34
CA ALA A 121 -3.07 -18.53 30.02
C ALA A 121 -3.59 -17.90 31.32
N SER A 122 -2.91 -16.84 31.77
CA SER A 122 -3.14 -16.21 33.09
C SER A 122 -4.11 -15.04 33.04
N GLY A 123 -4.33 -14.43 31.88
CA GLY A 123 -5.33 -13.37 31.70
C GLY A 123 -6.76 -13.90 31.66
N ILE A 124 -7.74 -13.07 32.03
CA ILE A 124 -9.15 -13.43 31.93
C ILE A 124 -9.55 -13.52 30.45
N TYR A 125 -10.31 -14.55 30.07
CA TYR A 125 -10.65 -14.91 28.68
C TYR A 125 -9.43 -15.18 27.76
N SER A 126 -8.24 -15.40 28.33
CA SER A 126 -7.02 -15.62 27.55
C SER A 126 -6.92 -17.04 26.97
N VAL A 127 -6.23 -17.16 25.83
CA VAL A 127 -6.02 -18.44 25.13
C VAL A 127 -4.55 -18.61 24.78
N ALA A 128 -3.91 -19.70 25.24
CA ALA A 128 -2.51 -20.03 24.97
C ALA A 128 -2.37 -21.44 24.36
N LEU A 129 -1.85 -21.55 23.14
CA LEU A 129 -1.81 -22.80 22.37
C LEU A 129 -0.40 -23.14 21.86
N GLY A 130 0.07 -24.36 22.04
CA GLY A 130 1.32 -24.85 21.44
C GLY A 130 2.45 -25.11 22.45
N TYR A 131 3.64 -24.58 22.20
CA TYR A 131 4.85 -24.82 22.99
C TYR A 131 5.38 -23.51 23.59
N GLN A 132 5.52 -23.43 24.92
CA GLN A 132 6.02 -22.26 25.65
C GLN A 132 5.28 -20.95 25.31
N THR A 133 3.98 -21.03 25.00
CA THR A 133 3.17 -19.85 24.67
C THR A 133 2.53 -19.23 25.90
N THR A 134 2.52 -17.90 25.98
CA THR A 134 2.01 -17.13 27.12
C THR A 134 0.96 -16.11 26.68
N ALA A 135 -0.26 -16.25 27.17
CA ALA A 135 -1.33 -15.26 27.05
C ALA A 135 -1.57 -14.66 28.44
N SER A 136 -0.86 -13.56 28.76
CA SER A 136 -0.76 -13.03 30.12
C SER A 136 -1.75 -11.91 30.43
N GLY A 137 -2.18 -11.16 29.40
CA GLY A 137 -3.19 -10.11 29.55
C GLY A 137 -4.61 -10.61 29.33
N ASP A 138 -5.58 -9.84 29.82
CA ASP A 138 -6.99 -10.13 29.58
C ASP A 138 -7.32 -10.07 28.08
N TYR A 139 -8.16 -11.00 27.61
CA TYR A 139 -8.52 -11.20 26.21
C TYR A 139 -7.33 -11.46 25.26
N ALA A 140 -6.17 -11.87 25.80
CA ALA A 140 -4.99 -12.19 25.00
C ALA A 140 -5.11 -13.53 24.26
N PHE A 141 -4.61 -13.59 23.03
CA PHE A 141 -4.49 -14.81 22.24
C PHE A 141 -3.03 -15.08 21.87
N ALA A 142 -2.46 -16.18 22.32
CA ALA A 142 -1.10 -16.62 21.99
C ALA A 142 -1.12 -18.03 21.37
N SER A 143 -0.46 -18.24 20.23
CA SER A 143 -0.44 -19.55 19.57
C SER A 143 0.87 -19.84 18.82
N GLY A 144 1.38 -21.06 18.93
CA GLY A 144 2.55 -21.56 18.19
C GLY A 144 3.71 -21.98 19.09
N TYR A 145 4.90 -21.40 18.87
CA TYR A 145 6.13 -21.70 19.60
C TYR A 145 6.69 -20.42 20.21
N GLN A 146 6.87 -20.36 21.53
CA GLN A 146 7.42 -19.20 22.25
C GLN A 146 6.71 -17.85 21.94
N SER A 147 5.40 -17.91 21.63
CA SER A 147 4.58 -16.72 21.38
C SER A 147 4.05 -16.11 22.69
N SER A 148 4.12 -14.78 22.83
CA SER A 148 3.67 -14.04 24.01
C SER A 148 2.70 -12.91 23.67
N ALA A 149 1.54 -12.85 24.34
CA ALA A 149 0.50 -11.85 24.14
C ALA A 149 0.06 -11.20 25.46
N SER A 150 -0.03 -9.87 25.47
CA SER A 150 -0.52 -9.03 26.57
C SER A 150 -1.97 -8.57 26.33
N TYR A 151 -2.45 -7.54 27.03
CA TYR A 151 -3.87 -7.13 27.07
C TYR A 151 -4.48 -6.85 25.69
N TYR A 152 -5.57 -7.55 25.38
CA TYR A 152 -6.26 -7.53 24.07
C TYR A 152 -5.35 -7.82 22.87
N ALA A 153 -4.19 -8.45 23.08
CA ALA A 153 -3.18 -8.64 22.06
C ALA A 153 -3.26 -10.04 21.43
N THR A 154 -2.81 -10.16 20.18
CA THR A 154 -2.76 -11.42 19.43
C THR A 154 -1.34 -11.72 18.98
N ALA A 155 -0.75 -12.83 19.44
CA ALA A 155 0.57 -13.30 19.03
C ALA A 155 0.49 -14.71 18.42
N MET A 156 0.86 -14.87 17.14
CA MET A 156 0.80 -16.19 16.47
C MET A 156 2.05 -16.50 15.67
N GLY A 157 2.58 -17.72 15.82
CA GLY A 157 3.66 -18.26 15.00
C GLY A 157 4.86 -18.71 15.83
N THR A 158 6.05 -18.17 15.56
CA THR A 158 7.30 -18.59 16.21
C THR A 158 8.03 -17.40 16.81
N SER A 159 8.24 -17.43 18.12
CA SER A 159 8.92 -16.37 18.89
C SER A 159 8.30 -14.98 18.67
N THR A 160 6.96 -14.92 18.56
CA THR A 160 6.23 -13.66 18.35
C THR A 160 5.86 -12.99 19.66
N THR A 161 5.91 -11.66 19.71
CA THR A 161 5.60 -10.89 20.93
C THR A 161 4.63 -9.77 20.63
N ALA A 162 3.40 -9.86 21.12
CA ALA A 162 2.37 -8.81 21.07
C ALA A 162 2.22 -8.21 22.47
N SER A 163 3.10 -7.27 22.82
CA SER A 163 3.20 -6.66 24.15
C SER A 163 2.50 -5.29 24.26
N GLY A 164 2.18 -4.66 23.13
CA GLY A 164 1.34 -3.47 23.13
C GLY A 164 -0.13 -3.83 23.41
N ILE A 165 -0.88 -2.94 24.08
CA ILE A 165 -2.32 -3.13 24.25
C ILE A 165 -3.00 -3.06 22.87
N TYR A 166 -3.91 -3.98 22.59
CA TYR A 166 -4.53 -4.16 21.25
C TYR A 166 -3.53 -4.42 20.12
N SER A 167 -2.33 -4.92 20.42
CA SER A 167 -1.31 -5.20 19.39
C SER A 167 -1.51 -6.58 18.72
N THR A 168 -1.01 -6.72 17.49
CA THR A 168 -1.06 -7.98 16.73
C THR A 168 0.32 -8.32 16.16
N ALA A 169 0.88 -9.48 16.52
CA ALA A 169 2.16 -9.98 16.03
C ALA A 169 2.01 -11.38 15.40
N LEU A 170 2.08 -11.48 14.08
CA LEU A 170 1.92 -12.74 13.34
C LEU A 170 3.18 -13.06 12.51
N GLY A 171 3.73 -14.27 12.63
CA GLY A 171 4.83 -14.74 11.80
C GLY A 171 5.99 -15.36 12.59
N HIS A 172 7.23 -15.01 12.25
CA HIS A 172 8.43 -15.51 12.92
C HIS A 172 9.29 -14.35 13.42
N THR A 173 9.56 -14.27 14.72
CA THR A 173 10.22 -13.13 15.41
C THR A 173 9.53 -11.78 15.19
N ALA A 174 8.22 -11.78 14.92
CA ALA A 174 7.41 -10.57 14.82
C ALA A 174 7.12 -9.98 16.21
N THR A 175 7.37 -8.68 16.39
CA THR A 175 7.21 -7.95 17.66
C THR A 175 6.31 -6.73 17.47
N ALA A 176 5.14 -6.73 18.10
CA ALA A 176 4.21 -5.60 18.14
C ALA A 176 4.15 -5.06 19.56
N SER A 177 4.91 -3.99 19.84
CA SER A 177 5.08 -3.44 21.20
C SER A 177 4.45 -2.06 21.38
N GLY A 178 3.98 -1.42 20.30
CA GLY A 178 3.22 -0.18 20.37
C GLY A 178 1.74 -0.41 20.68
N LEU A 179 1.08 0.56 21.32
CA LEU A 179 -0.38 0.59 21.46
C LEU A 179 -1.04 0.56 20.06
N TYR A 180 -2.01 -0.34 19.83
CA TYR A 180 -2.63 -0.58 18.51
C TYR A 180 -1.63 -0.90 17.37
N SER A 181 -0.46 -1.49 17.68
CA SER A 181 0.56 -1.80 16.68
C SER A 181 0.35 -3.16 16.00
N VAL A 182 0.80 -3.29 14.75
CA VAL A 182 0.63 -4.51 13.94
C VAL A 182 1.97 -4.92 13.30
N ALA A 183 2.51 -6.08 13.66
CA ALA A 183 3.74 -6.65 13.11
C ALA A 183 3.46 -7.99 12.39
N LEU A 184 3.75 -8.06 11.09
CA LEU A 184 3.35 -9.18 10.23
C LEU A 184 4.53 -9.68 9.39
N GLY A 185 4.99 -10.91 9.61
CA GLY A 185 6.00 -11.56 8.78
C GLY A 185 7.27 -12.02 9.53
N TYR A 186 8.44 -11.82 8.92
CA TYR A 186 9.73 -12.32 9.40
C TYR A 186 10.60 -11.18 9.93
N THR A 187 10.98 -11.24 11.20
CA THR A 187 11.81 -10.21 11.87
C THR A 187 11.22 -8.80 11.68
N THR A 188 9.93 -8.64 12.00
CA THR A 188 9.21 -7.35 11.88
C THR A 188 8.93 -6.74 13.24
N THR A 189 9.11 -5.43 13.38
CA THR A 189 8.97 -4.71 14.67
C THR A 189 8.06 -3.50 14.53
N ALA A 190 6.86 -3.57 15.08
CA ALA A 190 5.92 -2.45 15.19
C ALA A 190 5.94 -1.90 16.63
N SER A 191 6.91 -1.03 16.92
CA SER A 191 7.10 -0.43 18.26
C SER A 191 6.50 0.98 18.42
N GLY A 192 6.00 1.60 17.35
CA GLY A 192 5.29 2.89 17.42
C GLY A 192 3.81 2.72 17.76
N GLY A 193 3.19 3.71 18.42
CA GLY A 193 1.73 3.70 18.62
C GLY A 193 1.00 3.82 17.28
N ASN A 194 -0.09 3.05 17.07
CA ASN A 194 -0.86 3.02 15.82
C ASN A 194 0.01 2.74 14.56
N SER A 195 1.10 1.97 14.71
CA SER A 195 2.05 1.70 13.63
C SER A 195 1.90 0.29 13.05
N THR A 196 2.36 0.09 11.81
CA THR A 196 2.32 -1.22 11.13
C THR A 196 3.66 -1.55 10.49
N ALA A 197 4.20 -2.74 10.76
CA ALA A 197 5.36 -3.32 10.09
C ALA A 197 4.98 -4.63 9.39
N MET A 198 5.32 -4.76 8.10
CA MET A 198 4.98 -5.93 7.29
C MET A 198 6.17 -6.43 6.45
N GLY A 199 6.21 -7.74 6.22
CA GLY A 199 7.13 -8.38 5.26
C GLY A 199 8.34 -9.00 5.95
N SER A 200 9.54 -8.64 5.50
CA SER A 200 10.81 -9.12 6.08
C SER A 200 11.69 -7.93 6.50
N TYR A 201 12.28 -8.02 7.70
CA TYR A 201 13.23 -7.03 8.23
C TYR A 201 12.71 -5.59 8.14
N ALA A 202 11.53 -5.35 8.72
CA ALA A 202 10.83 -4.06 8.69
C ALA A 202 10.53 -3.56 10.11
N SER A 203 10.87 -2.31 10.41
CA SER A 203 10.76 -1.71 11.75
C SER A 203 10.13 -0.32 11.70
N THR A 204 9.10 -0.09 12.50
CA THR A 204 8.50 1.24 12.69
C THR A 204 9.37 2.15 13.56
N ASN A 205 10.47 1.63 14.14
CA ASN A 205 11.47 2.41 14.87
C ASN A 205 10.89 3.39 15.91
N SER A 206 9.88 2.92 16.65
CA SER A 206 9.10 3.67 17.66
C SER A 206 8.33 4.89 17.13
N GLN A 207 8.27 5.09 15.81
CA GLN A 207 7.56 6.20 15.18
C GLN A 207 6.06 5.89 15.08
N SER A 208 5.25 6.63 15.85
CA SER A 208 3.79 6.48 15.87
C SER A 208 3.15 6.82 14.51
N GLY A 209 2.08 6.11 14.15
CA GLY A 209 1.36 6.28 12.88
C GLY A 209 2.16 5.91 11.63
N SER A 210 3.35 5.32 11.77
CA SER A 210 4.16 4.89 10.62
C SER A 210 3.69 3.55 10.05
N PHE A 211 3.81 3.40 8.74
CA PHE A 211 3.46 2.18 8.01
C PHE A 211 4.65 1.75 7.16
N ILE A 212 5.19 0.55 7.42
CA ILE A 212 6.40 0.06 6.76
C ILE A 212 6.24 -1.33 6.16
N ILE A 213 6.68 -1.50 4.91
CA ILE A 213 6.81 -2.80 4.24
C ILE A 213 8.25 -3.01 3.75
N GLY A 214 8.85 -4.16 4.10
CA GLY A 214 10.13 -4.61 3.56
C GLY A 214 10.00 -5.94 2.80
N ASP A 215 10.63 -6.04 1.63
CA ASP A 215 10.77 -7.32 0.92
C ASP A 215 11.86 -8.24 1.54
N ALA A 216 12.06 -9.43 0.97
CA ALA A 216 13.06 -10.40 1.43
C ALA A 216 14.45 -10.27 0.78
N SER A 217 14.77 -9.16 0.09
CA SER A 217 16.03 -9.04 -0.69
C SER A 217 17.27 -8.75 0.16
N THR A 218 17.12 -8.49 1.46
CA THR A 218 18.23 -8.24 2.40
C THR A 218 17.80 -8.49 3.84
N THR A 219 18.76 -8.74 4.72
CA THR A 219 18.58 -8.84 6.17
C THR A 219 18.74 -7.50 6.90
N THR A 220 19.12 -6.44 6.18
CA THR A 220 19.21 -5.08 6.75
C THR A 220 17.81 -4.56 7.09
N VAL A 221 17.61 -4.20 8.36
CA VAL A 221 16.32 -3.67 8.84
C VAL A 221 15.99 -2.34 8.17
N THR A 222 14.86 -2.32 7.47
CA THR A 222 14.24 -1.10 6.94
C THR A 222 13.58 -0.38 8.11
N ASN A 223 13.95 0.86 8.40
CA ASN A 223 13.43 1.62 9.54
C ASN A 223 12.59 2.81 9.08
N ALA A 224 11.50 3.11 9.78
CA ALA A 224 10.78 4.37 9.63
C ALA A 224 11.63 5.55 10.16
N SER A 225 11.68 6.64 9.41
CA SER A 225 12.44 7.85 9.78
C SER A 225 11.62 8.84 10.64
N ALA A 226 10.31 8.94 10.42
CA ALA A 226 9.44 9.89 11.09
C ALA A 226 8.06 9.29 11.46
N ALA A 227 7.37 9.93 12.40
CA ALA A 227 5.98 9.64 12.71
C ALA A 227 5.06 9.98 11.53
N ASN A 228 3.94 9.24 11.41
CA ASN A 228 2.92 9.41 10.36
C ASN A 228 3.47 9.28 8.92
N GLN A 229 4.52 8.47 8.73
CA GLN A 229 5.19 8.27 7.44
C GLN A 229 4.97 6.85 6.90
N MET A 230 4.75 6.74 5.58
CA MET A 230 4.83 5.47 4.86
C MET A 230 6.28 5.22 4.39
N THR A 231 6.80 4.02 4.59
CA THR A 231 8.11 3.59 4.08
C THR A 231 7.98 2.23 3.41
N MET A 232 8.52 2.07 2.21
CA MET A 232 8.45 0.82 1.46
C MET A 232 9.83 0.51 0.89
N ARG A 233 10.20 -0.77 0.86
CA ARG A 233 11.44 -1.24 0.22
C ARG A 233 11.18 -2.52 -0.57
N PHE A 234 11.12 -2.36 -1.88
CA PHE A 234 11.04 -3.44 -2.86
C PHE A 234 12.18 -3.29 -3.86
N ALA A 235 13.21 -4.14 -3.76
CA ALA A 235 14.40 -4.07 -4.62
C ALA A 235 14.08 -4.39 -6.08
N GLY A 236 13.07 -5.24 -6.32
CA GLY A 236 12.53 -5.53 -7.66
C GLY A 236 11.75 -4.37 -8.29
N GLY A 237 11.48 -3.29 -7.55
CA GLY A 237 10.70 -2.14 -8.01
C GLY A 237 9.23 -2.17 -7.57
N TYR A 238 8.45 -1.22 -8.11
CA TYR A 238 7.04 -0.98 -7.79
C TYR A 238 6.20 -1.04 -9.06
N ARG A 239 4.96 -1.54 -8.96
CA ARG A 239 3.97 -1.52 -10.04
C ARG A 239 2.59 -1.17 -9.49
N LEU A 240 1.94 -0.17 -10.10
CA LEU A 240 0.61 0.31 -9.73
C LEU A 240 -0.25 0.33 -11.00
N PHE A 241 -1.18 -0.61 -11.12
CA PHE A 241 -2.07 -0.74 -12.27
C PHE A 241 -3.46 -0.16 -11.96
N SER A 242 -4.06 0.50 -12.94
CA SER A 242 -5.44 1.03 -12.86
C SER A 242 -6.47 0.19 -13.62
N ASN A 243 -6.04 -0.91 -14.25
CA ASN A 243 -6.93 -1.86 -14.93
C ASN A 243 -6.55 -3.33 -14.67
N SER A 244 -7.53 -4.22 -14.80
CA SER A 244 -7.37 -5.67 -14.54
C SER A 244 -6.36 -6.34 -15.46
N SER A 245 -6.21 -5.86 -16.70
CA SER A 245 -5.26 -6.40 -17.69
C SER A 245 -3.80 -5.95 -17.47
N ALA A 246 -3.52 -5.13 -16.45
CA ALA A 246 -2.19 -4.60 -16.16
C ALA A 246 -1.51 -3.87 -17.36
N THR A 247 -2.33 -3.21 -18.20
CA THR A 247 -1.86 -2.45 -19.38
C THR A 247 -1.82 -0.94 -19.15
N ILE A 248 -2.50 -0.44 -18.11
CA ILE A 248 -2.54 0.98 -17.74
C ILE A 248 -2.04 1.12 -16.30
N GLY A 249 -1.07 2.02 -16.08
CA GLY A 249 -0.45 2.18 -14.77
C GLY A 249 0.92 2.87 -14.81
N VAL A 250 1.58 2.87 -13.66
CA VAL A 250 2.95 3.35 -13.46
C VAL A 250 3.81 2.27 -12.82
N GLU A 251 5.11 2.29 -13.09
CA GLU A 251 6.09 1.45 -12.43
C GLU A 251 7.34 2.24 -12.03
N VAL A 252 8.07 1.73 -11.05
CA VAL A 252 9.49 2.08 -10.80
C VAL A 252 10.24 0.78 -11.01
N ALA A 253 11.16 0.74 -11.98
CA ALA A 253 11.96 -0.45 -12.23
C ALA A 253 12.90 -0.76 -11.04
N SER A 254 13.44 -1.98 -10.98
CA SER A 254 14.54 -2.36 -10.08
C SER A 254 15.70 -1.34 -10.20
N GLY A 255 16.07 -0.70 -9.09
CA GLY A 255 17.10 0.36 -9.05
C GLY A 255 16.67 1.72 -9.64
N GLY A 256 15.42 1.88 -10.08
CA GLY A 256 14.88 3.14 -10.57
C GLY A 256 14.66 4.16 -9.44
N ASN A 257 14.80 5.45 -9.77
CA ASN A 257 14.57 6.58 -8.86
C ASN A 257 13.36 7.46 -9.25
N SER A 258 12.68 7.11 -10.34
CA SER A 258 11.53 7.84 -10.88
C SER A 258 10.43 6.87 -11.34
N TRP A 259 9.20 7.37 -11.37
CA TRP A 259 8.07 6.64 -11.96
C TRP A 259 8.13 6.72 -13.49
N SER A 260 7.86 5.60 -14.14
CA SER A 260 7.61 5.50 -15.58
C SER A 260 6.16 5.07 -15.83
N SER A 261 5.42 5.86 -16.59
CA SER A 261 4.07 5.52 -17.05
C SER A 261 4.14 4.52 -18.21
N ILE A 262 3.24 3.53 -18.22
CA ILE A 262 3.18 2.55 -19.32
C ILE A 262 2.78 3.27 -20.62
N SER A 263 3.70 3.29 -21.59
CA SER A 263 3.59 4.14 -22.79
C SER A 263 3.91 3.36 -24.09
N ASP A 264 3.39 2.14 -24.18
CA ASP A 264 3.60 1.21 -25.29
C ASP A 264 2.58 1.46 -26.43
N SER A 265 3.04 1.51 -27.69
CA SER A 265 2.16 1.72 -28.85
C SER A 265 1.24 0.53 -29.13
N SER A 266 1.63 -0.69 -28.74
CA SER A 266 0.77 -1.88 -28.82
C SER A 266 -0.39 -1.87 -27.82
N LYS A 267 -0.35 -0.95 -26.84
CA LYS A 267 -1.37 -0.75 -25.80
C LYS A 267 -2.15 0.56 -26.00
N LYS A 268 -2.02 1.20 -27.18
CA LYS A 268 -2.64 2.48 -27.53
C LYS A 268 -3.29 2.40 -28.91
N GLU A 269 -4.35 3.18 -29.09
CA GLU A 269 -5.13 3.26 -30.33
C GLU A 269 -5.68 4.69 -30.49
N ASN A 270 -6.47 4.93 -31.55
CA ASN A 270 -7.10 6.23 -31.85
C ASN A 270 -6.12 7.41 -31.96
N PHE A 271 -4.93 7.17 -32.54
CA PHE A 271 -3.90 8.19 -32.70
C PHE A 271 -4.37 9.37 -33.57
N LYS A 272 -4.30 10.59 -33.01
CA LYS A 272 -4.58 11.84 -33.70
C LYS A 272 -3.36 12.76 -33.70
N ALA A 273 -3.09 13.42 -34.82
CA ALA A 273 -2.05 14.44 -34.92
C ALA A 273 -2.49 15.74 -34.20
N ALA A 274 -1.60 16.33 -33.41
CA ALA A 274 -1.84 17.58 -32.71
C ALA A 274 -1.52 18.81 -33.59
N ASP A 275 -2.35 19.85 -33.52
CA ASP A 275 -2.04 21.18 -34.07
C ASP A 275 -1.05 21.89 -33.13
N GLY A 276 0.23 21.81 -33.45
CA GLY A 276 1.30 22.41 -32.66
C GLY A 276 1.19 23.94 -32.52
N GLU A 277 0.63 24.62 -33.52
CA GLU A 277 0.42 26.07 -33.51
C GLU A 277 -0.79 26.46 -32.64
N TYR A 278 -1.82 25.62 -32.56
CA TYR A 278 -2.85 25.74 -31.51
C TYR A 278 -2.23 25.59 -30.12
N PHE A 279 -1.36 24.59 -29.91
CA PHE A 279 -0.72 24.37 -28.61
C PHE A 279 0.12 25.57 -28.17
N LEU A 280 0.94 26.14 -29.06
CA LEU A 280 1.70 27.36 -28.77
C LEU A 280 0.80 28.55 -28.38
N ARG A 281 -0.23 28.85 -29.18
CA ARG A 281 -1.18 29.94 -28.88
C ARG A 281 -2.02 29.73 -27.63
N SER A 282 -2.20 28.48 -27.20
CA SER A 282 -2.90 28.15 -25.94
C SER A 282 -1.97 28.25 -24.73
N LEU A 283 -0.69 27.85 -24.86
CA LEU A 283 0.31 28.06 -23.81
C LEU A 283 0.56 29.54 -23.51
N GLU A 284 0.56 30.40 -24.53
CA GLU A 284 0.67 31.87 -24.38
C GLU A 284 -0.45 32.49 -23.50
N LYS A 285 -1.56 31.78 -23.27
CA LYS A 285 -2.72 32.24 -22.48
C LYS A 285 -2.72 31.75 -21.02
N LEU A 286 -1.86 30.79 -20.67
CA LEU A 286 -1.83 30.21 -19.33
C LEU A 286 -1.32 31.22 -18.29
N LYS A 287 -1.98 31.32 -17.13
CA LYS A 287 -1.57 32.19 -16.03
C LYS A 287 -0.50 31.50 -15.18
N LEU A 288 0.70 31.34 -15.76
CA LEU A 288 1.84 30.75 -15.05
C LEU A 288 2.31 31.67 -13.92
N GLY A 289 2.39 31.12 -12.72
CA GLY A 289 2.82 31.82 -11.52
C GLY A 289 3.22 30.86 -10.41
N SER A 290 3.43 31.38 -9.21
CA SER A 290 3.62 30.55 -8.01
C SER A 290 2.40 30.54 -7.11
N TRP A 291 2.14 29.39 -6.48
CA TRP A 291 0.98 29.15 -5.62
C TRP A 291 1.34 28.23 -4.44
N ASN A 292 0.42 28.09 -3.49
CA ASN A 292 0.50 27.13 -2.39
C ASN A 292 -0.89 26.56 -2.09
N TYR A 293 -0.97 25.35 -1.53
CA TYR A 293 -2.25 24.80 -1.11
C TYR A 293 -2.83 25.60 0.07
N LYS A 294 -4.17 25.67 0.18
CA LYS A 294 -4.86 26.39 1.27
C LYS A 294 -4.45 25.91 2.68
N ALA A 295 -4.04 24.65 2.82
CA ALA A 295 -3.53 24.08 4.06
C ALA A 295 -2.09 24.52 4.41
N GLN A 296 -1.29 24.97 3.42
CA GLN A 296 0.10 25.42 3.58
C GLN A 296 0.16 26.87 4.09
N LYS A 297 -0.42 27.11 5.28
CA LYS A 297 -0.69 28.45 5.83
C LYS A 297 0.54 29.34 6.04
N SER A 298 1.73 28.77 6.19
CA SER A 298 2.97 29.54 6.47
C SER A 298 3.61 30.18 5.24
N GLY A 299 3.16 29.87 4.02
CA GLY A 299 3.79 30.35 2.78
C GLY A 299 5.16 29.74 2.46
N ASN A 300 5.77 29.01 3.41
CA ASN A 300 7.09 28.37 3.28
C ASN A 300 7.17 27.26 2.22
N VAL A 301 6.05 26.81 1.69
CA VAL A 301 5.99 25.86 0.57
C VAL A 301 5.32 26.55 -0.61
N ARG A 302 6.05 26.67 -1.71
CA ARG A 302 5.61 27.31 -2.96
C ARG A 302 5.84 26.36 -4.12
N HIS A 303 4.88 26.32 -5.03
CA HIS A 303 4.93 25.54 -6.26
C HIS A 303 4.84 26.49 -7.44
N TYR A 304 5.42 26.12 -8.57
CA TYR A 304 5.22 26.80 -9.86
C TYR A 304 4.43 25.87 -10.78
N GLY A 305 3.51 26.43 -11.56
CA GLY A 305 2.77 25.67 -12.57
C GLY A 305 1.39 26.26 -12.88
N PRO A 306 0.72 25.75 -13.93
CA PRO A 306 -0.64 26.15 -14.30
C PRO A 306 -1.69 25.57 -13.32
N MET A 307 -2.92 26.06 -13.41
CA MET A 307 -4.06 25.46 -12.72
C MET A 307 -4.70 24.36 -13.59
N ALA A 308 -5.24 23.31 -12.96
CA ALA A 308 -5.89 22.20 -13.66
C ALA A 308 -7.04 22.65 -14.57
N GLN A 309 -7.82 23.64 -14.12
CA GLN A 309 -8.92 24.24 -14.89
C GLN A 309 -8.44 24.87 -16.20
N GLU A 310 -7.26 25.50 -16.24
CA GLU A 310 -6.72 26.15 -17.44
C GLU A 310 -6.22 25.12 -18.45
N ILE A 311 -5.50 24.10 -17.97
CA ILE A 311 -5.04 22.99 -18.82
C ILE A 311 -6.24 22.22 -19.39
N PHE A 312 -7.25 21.92 -18.56
CA PHE A 312 -8.46 21.26 -19.02
C PHE A 312 -9.25 22.11 -20.02
N HIS A 313 -9.34 23.42 -19.82
CA HIS A 313 -10.03 24.32 -20.75
C HIS A 313 -9.37 24.38 -22.15
N TYR A 314 -8.03 24.37 -22.22
CA TYR A 314 -7.30 24.49 -23.50
C TYR A 314 -6.87 23.16 -24.13
N PHE A 315 -6.70 22.10 -23.34
CA PHE A 315 -6.13 20.81 -23.79
C PHE A 315 -6.97 19.60 -23.38
N GLY A 316 -8.05 19.79 -22.62
CA GLY A 316 -8.86 18.71 -22.07
C GLY A 316 -9.74 17.96 -23.06
N HIS A 317 -9.75 18.38 -24.34
CA HIS A 317 -10.49 17.71 -25.42
C HIS A 317 -9.72 17.79 -26.74
N ASP A 318 -9.54 16.66 -27.40
CA ASP A 318 -8.97 16.59 -28.76
C ASP A 318 -10.06 16.39 -29.84
N GLY A 319 -11.32 16.21 -29.44
CA GLY A 319 -12.45 15.90 -30.32
C GLY A 319 -12.68 14.41 -30.58
N ILE A 320 -11.84 13.51 -30.04
CA ILE A 320 -12.11 12.07 -29.90
C ILE A 320 -12.64 11.80 -28.48
N GLY A 321 -12.02 12.41 -27.47
CA GLY A 321 -12.39 12.19 -26.08
C GLY A 321 -12.05 13.34 -25.14
N THR A 322 -11.88 12.97 -23.86
CA THR A 322 -11.53 13.86 -22.76
C THR A 322 -10.15 13.51 -22.23
N ILE A 323 -9.32 14.51 -21.99
CA ILE A 323 -7.94 14.41 -21.51
C ILE A 323 -7.89 15.09 -20.14
N GLY A 324 -7.48 14.36 -19.09
CA GLY A 324 -7.48 14.87 -17.73
C GLY A 324 -8.87 15.30 -17.20
N ASN A 325 -8.87 16.27 -16.28
CA ASN A 325 -10.06 16.92 -15.72
C ASN A 325 -9.69 18.29 -15.13
N ASP A 326 -10.68 19.04 -14.66
CA ASP A 326 -10.52 20.41 -14.15
C ASP A 326 -9.94 20.51 -12.72
N THR A 327 -9.65 19.39 -12.04
CA THR A 327 -9.16 19.37 -10.64
C THR A 327 -7.78 18.73 -10.45
N THR A 328 -7.26 18.02 -11.45
CA THR A 328 -5.98 17.29 -11.38
C THR A 328 -5.17 17.46 -12.66
N LEU A 329 -3.84 17.33 -12.54
CA LEU A 329 -2.91 17.33 -13.67
C LEU A 329 -2.15 16.01 -13.69
N ALA A 330 -2.26 15.25 -14.78
CA ALA A 330 -1.43 14.07 -15.01
C ALA A 330 -0.09 14.50 -15.61
N SER A 331 1.03 14.01 -15.07
CA SER A 331 2.37 14.33 -15.57
C SER A 331 2.55 13.92 -17.03
N ALA A 332 2.07 12.73 -17.41
CA ALA A 332 2.16 12.23 -18.79
C ALA A 332 1.44 13.14 -19.82
N ASP A 333 0.30 13.73 -19.45
CA ASP A 333 -0.44 14.65 -20.32
C ASP A 333 0.30 16.00 -20.43
N MET A 334 0.83 16.49 -19.31
CA MET A 334 1.67 17.71 -19.28
C MET A 334 2.94 17.55 -20.11
N ASP A 335 3.64 16.42 -20.00
CA ASP A 335 4.81 16.09 -20.82
C ASP A 335 4.42 16.05 -22.31
N GLY A 336 3.29 15.43 -22.65
CA GLY A 336 2.74 15.42 -24.00
C GLY A 336 2.49 16.82 -24.57
N ILE A 337 1.83 17.70 -23.81
CA ILE A 337 1.58 19.10 -24.18
C ILE A 337 2.91 19.84 -24.44
N ILE A 338 3.90 19.65 -23.55
CA ILE A 338 5.23 20.27 -23.66
C ILE A 338 5.97 19.77 -24.91
N PHE A 339 5.98 18.46 -25.19
CA PHE A 339 6.64 17.91 -26.37
C PHE A 339 6.00 18.35 -27.69
N ILE A 340 4.66 18.44 -27.76
CA ILE A 340 3.94 18.97 -28.92
C ILE A 340 4.33 20.43 -29.18
N ALA A 341 4.32 21.26 -28.14
CA ALA A 341 4.70 22.68 -28.24
C ALA A 341 6.18 22.86 -28.59
N LEU A 342 7.09 22.05 -28.03
CA LEU A 342 8.52 22.09 -28.32
C LEU A 342 8.81 21.75 -29.79
N LYS A 343 8.14 20.72 -30.33
CA LYS A 343 8.21 20.36 -31.75
C LYS A 343 7.75 21.52 -32.64
N ALA A 344 6.60 22.12 -32.33
CA ALA A 344 6.07 23.27 -33.06
C ALA A 344 7.00 24.49 -33.01
N LEU A 345 7.58 24.79 -31.85
CA LEU A 345 8.54 25.88 -31.67
C LEU A 345 9.82 25.65 -32.50
N SER A 346 10.29 24.40 -32.59
CA SER A 346 11.43 24.02 -33.43
C SER A 346 11.13 24.25 -34.91
N GLU A 347 9.95 23.83 -35.38
CA GLU A 347 9.47 24.04 -36.75
C GLU A 347 9.35 25.53 -37.10
N ARG A 348 8.72 26.33 -36.24
CA ARG A 348 8.61 27.79 -36.40
C ARG A 348 9.99 28.47 -36.40
N THR A 349 10.93 28.01 -35.58
CA THR A 349 12.31 28.52 -35.56
C THR A 349 13.05 28.23 -36.86
N ALA A 350 12.91 27.01 -37.41
CA ALA A 350 13.50 26.65 -38.70
C ALA A 350 12.92 27.48 -39.85
N GLN A 351 11.60 27.69 -39.88
CA GLN A 351 10.95 28.57 -40.86
C GLN A 351 11.47 30.01 -40.78
N LEU A 352 11.61 30.58 -39.58
CA LEU A 352 12.18 31.91 -39.38
C LEU A 352 13.64 32.02 -39.83
N GLN A 353 14.46 30.98 -39.67
CA GLN A 353 15.83 30.95 -40.19
C GLN A 353 15.87 30.93 -41.72
N THR A 354 15.01 30.13 -42.37
CA THR A 354 14.87 30.12 -43.83
C THR A 354 14.42 31.48 -44.37
N LEU A 355 13.35 32.06 -43.79
CA LEU A 355 12.84 33.37 -44.20
C LEU A 355 13.88 34.48 -44.00
N LYS A 356 14.67 34.43 -42.92
CA LYS A 356 15.79 35.36 -42.69
C LYS A 356 16.89 35.22 -43.75
N LYS A 357 17.20 33.99 -44.19
CA LYS A 357 18.17 33.73 -45.25
C LYS A 357 17.68 34.24 -46.61
N GLU A 358 16.41 34.04 -46.94
CA GLU A 358 15.77 34.58 -48.15
C GLU A 358 15.76 36.11 -48.16
N LEU A 359 15.38 36.72 -47.02
CA LEU A 359 15.37 38.18 -46.86
C LEU A 359 16.79 38.77 -47.01
N ALA A 360 17.81 38.10 -46.48
CA ALA A 360 19.22 38.47 -46.67
C ALA A 360 19.74 38.20 -48.11
N GLY A 361 19.09 37.32 -48.87
CA GLY A 361 19.28 37.17 -50.32
C GLY A 361 18.73 38.39 -51.06
N LYS A 362 17.42 38.64 -50.93
CA LYS A 362 16.73 39.77 -51.57
C LYS A 362 17.32 41.14 -51.23
N SER A 363 17.80 41.32 -50.00
CA SER A 363 18.48 42.56 -49.58
C SER A 363 19.79 42.79 -50.37
N ARG A 364 20.57 41.73 -50.64
CA ARG A 364 21.79 41.82 -51.46
C ARG A 364 21.48 42.07 -52.95
N GLU A 365 20.43 41.44 -53.47
CA GLU A 365 19.92 41.71 -54.83
C GLU A 365 19.49 43.17 -54.99
N LEU A 366 18.80 43.73 -53.98
CA LEU A 366 18.34 45.11 -53.98
C LEU A 366 19.50 46.12 -53.93
N GLU A 367 20.52 45.89 -53.11
CA GLU A 367 21.71 46.77 -53.10
C GLU A 367 22.50 46.68 -54.42
N ALA A 368 22.66 45.48 -54.99
CA ALA A 368 23.27 45.34 -56.32
C ALA A 368 22.48 46.10 -57.40
N LEU A 369 21.14 46.07 -57.35
CA LEU A 369 20.29 46.82 -58.27
C LEU A 369 20.44 48.34 -58.08
N LYS A 370 20.54 48.83 -56.83
CA LYS A 370 20.82 50.25 -56.55
C LYS A 370 22.16 50.69 -57.12
N GLU A 371 23.21 49.89 -57.01
CA GLU A 371 24.52 50.21 -57.61
C GLU A 371 24.45 50.28 -59.14
N VAL A 372 23.71 49.37 -59.78
CA VAL A 372 23.48 49.41 -61.25
C VAL A 372 22.74 50.69 -61.65
N VAL A 373 21.68 51.07 -60.94
CA VAL A 373 20.93 52.32 -61.19
C VAL A 373 21.80 53.56 -60.96
N ALA A 374 22.62 53.58 -59.91
CA ALA A 374 23.59 54.65 -59.66
C ALA A 374 24.69 54.70 -60.76
N GLY A 375 25.10 53.54 -61.28
CA GLY A 375 25.93 53.41 -62.47
C GLY A 375 25.30 54.08 -63.69
N GLN A 376 24.07 53.69 -64.03
CA GLN A 376 23.31 54.29 -65.15
C GLN A 376 23.13 55.81 -64.98
N GLY A 377 22.84 56.28 -63.76
CA GLY A 377 22.76 57.72 -63.44
C GLY A 377 24.06 58.48 -63.76
N ARG A 378 25.22 57.90 -63.42
CA ARG A 378 26.54 58.46 -63.78
C ARG A 378 26.76 58.47 -65.30
N THR A 379 26.41 57.39 -66.00
CA THR A 379 26.51 57.32 -67.47
C THR A 379 25.62 58.35 -68.17
N ILE A 380 24.37 58.52 -67.71
CA ILE A 380 23.43 59.53 -68.22
C ILE A 380 23.95 60.94 -67.96
N GLY A 381 24.57 61.19 -66.79
CA GLY A 381 25.24 62.45 -66.48
C GLY A 381 26.36 62.77 -67.45
N ALA A 382 27.29 61.83 -67.68
CA ALA A 382 28.39 61.99 -68.63
C ALA A 382 27.90 62.19 -70.08
N LEU A 383 26.84 61.47 -70.50
CA LEU A 383 26.21 61.67 -71.80
C LEU A 383 25.59 63.07 -71.94
N ARG A 384 24.97 63.61 -70.89
CA ARG A 384 24.44 64.99 -70.89
C ARG A 384 25.56 66.03 -71.01
N GLU A 385 26.68 65.87 -70.32
CA GLU A 385 27.82 66.79 -70.45
C GLU A 385 28.44 66.73 -71.85
N ASN A 386 28.64 65.53 -72.41
CA ASN A 386 29.10 65.38 -73.79
C ASN A 386 28.14 66.01 -74.80
N LEU A 387 26.82 65.82 -74.63
CA LEU A 387 25.81 66.44 -75.49
C LEU A 387 25.84 67.97 -75.40
N ARG A 388 26.04 68.51 -74.19
CA ARG A 388 26.19 69.95 -73.94
C ARG A 388 27.45 70.52 -74.60
N GLY A 389 28.58 69.83 -74.46
CA GLY A 389 29.83 70.20 -75.15
C GLY A 389 29.69 70.17 -76.67
N ILE A 390 28.94 69.21 -77.23
CA ILE A 390 28.60 69.18 -78.66
C ILE A 390 27.70 70.36 -79.05
N GLN A 391 26.69 70.70 -78.24
CA GLN A 391 25.83 71.87 -78.48
C GLN A 391 26.63 73.18 -78.43
N ASP A 392 27.49 73.37 -77.44
CA ASP A 392 28.34 74.55 -77.30
C ASP A 392 29.32 74.68 -78.47
N ALA A 393 29.91 73.56 -78.93
CA ALA A 393 30.76 73.51 -80.12
C ALA A 393 29.98 73.84 -81.41
N LEU A 394 28.73 73.37 -81.54
CA LEU A 394 27.85 73.68 -82.67
C LEU A 394 27.49 75.18 -82.70
N VAL A 395 27.19 75.78 -81.55
CA VAL A 395 26.94 77.23 -81.41
C VAL A 395 28.19 78.04 -81.76
N ALA A 396 29.38 77.59 -81.36
CA ALA A 396 30.65 78.22 -81.74
C ALA A 396 30.93 78.12 -83.25
N LEU A 397 30.60 76.99 -83.88
CA LEU A 397 30.69 76.80 -85.33
C LEU A 397 29.71 77.71 -86.09
N LEU A 398 28.46 77.83 -85.63
CA LEU A 398 27.46 78.73 -86.22
C LEU A 398 27.90 80.21 -86.13
N LYS A 399 28.49 80.63 -85.00
CA LYS A 399 29.10 81.97 -84.86
C LYS A 399 30.25 82.20 -85.86
N ARG A 400 31.16 81.23 -86.01
CA ARG A 400 32.23 81.28 -87.02
C ARG A 400 31.74 81.25 -88.47
N GLY A 401 30.60 80.59 -88.73
CA GLY A 401 29.91 80.63 -90.02
C GLY A 401 29.46 82.05 -90.38
N GLY A 402 28.75 82.71 -89.46
CA GLY A 402 28.30 84.10 -89.65
C GLY A 402 29.43 85.13 -89.77
N GLU A 403 30.61 84.87 -89.19
CA GLU A 403 31.81 85.70 -89.42
C GLU A 403 32.42 85.51 -90.82
N LYS A 404 32.43 84.27 -91.35
CA LYS A 404 32.90 84.01 -92.72
C LYS A 404 31.98 84.61 -93.78
N GLU A 405 30.68 84.63 -93.54
CA GLU A 405 29.70 85.22 -94.47
C GLU A 405 29.88 86.75 -94.58
N LYS A 406 30.27 87.43 -93.49
CA LYS A 406 30.66 88.86 -93.52
C LYS A 406 31.99 89.14 -94.22
N LEU A 407 32.88 88.13 -94.35
CA LEU A 407 34.17 88.25 -95.04
C LEU A 407 34.07 87.99 -96.56
N SER A 408 32.97 87.43 -97.06
CA SER A 408 32.76 87.18 -98.50
C SER A 408 32.12 88.34 -99.28
N VAL A 409 31.76 89.44 -98.61
CA VAL A 409 31.11 90.63 -99.23
C VAL A 409 32.13 91.79 -99.41
N LYS A 410 33.43 91.51 -99.32
CA LYS A 410 34.51 92.46 -99.63
C LYS A 410 35.62 91.82 -100.47
N LYS A 411 35.30 91.50 -101.72
CA LYS A 411 36.22 91.57 -102.86
C LYS A 411 35.45 91.66 -104.17
#